data_AF-A0A0M8P8X9-F1
#
_entry.id   AF-A0A0M8P8X9-F1
#
_cell.length_a   1.000
_cell.length_b   1.000
_cell.length_c   1.000
_cell.angle_alpha   90.00
_cell.angle_beta   90.00
_cell.angle_gamma   90.00
#
_symmetry.space_group_name_H-M   'P 1'
#
loop_
_entity.id
_entity.type
_entity.pdbx_description
1 polymer ?
#
loop_
_entity_poly.entity_id
_entity_poly.type
_entity_poly.pdbx_seq_one_letter_code
_entity_poly.pdbx_strand_id
1 'polypeptide(L)'
;MEKDESIAVTTGAMVDETAPDEKLKKLRDLKNHHHWDPNLPEDVAEELVEALHTSDKRTQEVIAQELLENSPYPEVRSAVSNIDEGGSVNTIRAWVIGLLFATIGSSLNMLFSMRQPYIVIPSYIAQVVAYPVGKAWEAWMPDYTFNFFGYKAELNPGVFTKKEHTIAVIMANATFGGGAAYATDVLLAQRAFYVQNFGWGFEILMCISTQMMGFGMAGFFTRFLVQPSAMIWPSTLINTSLFTALHDRTKPDPESVAGWKIGKYQMFLCAMIGSFCWYWFPGYIAPFLSVFAWVTWIKPQNVVINQLFGGVTGLSLIPMTFDWTQISGFNFSPLIAPWYAISNTMIAPTHKRL
;
A
#
# COMPACT_ATOMS: atom_id res chain seq x y z
N MET A 1 37.24 -27.57 39.27
CA MET A 1 36.65 -28.50 38.30
C MET A 1 35.60 -27.71 37.55
N GLU A 2 36.08 -26.97 36.54
CA GLU A 2 35.31 -26.08 35.68
C GLU A 2 34.31 -26.88 34.84
N LYS A 3 33.16 -26.25 34.57
CA LYS A 3 32.08 -26.81 33.77
C LYS A 3 32.13 -26.09 32.42
N ASP A 4 32.59 -26.79 31.39
CA ASP A 4 32.73 -26.29 30.02
C ASP A 4 31.38 -25.84 29.44
N GLU A 5 31.36 -24.62 28.91
CA GLU A 5 30.34 -24.10 28.01
C GLU A 5 30.63 -24.60 26.59
N SER A 6 29.69 -25.32 25.97
CA SER A 6 29.78 -25.74 24.58
C SER A 6 29.62 -24.54 23.64
N ILE A 7 30.74 -23.93 23.27
CA ILE A 7 30.83 -22.98 22.16
C ILE A 7 30.60 -23.76 20.86
N ALA A 8 29.46 -23.55 20.22
CA ALA A 8 29.21 -24.03 18.86
C ALA A 8 30.07 -23.20 17.89
N VAL A 9 31.31 -23.65 17.65
CA VAL A 9 32.17 -23.16 16.59
C VAL A 9 31.52 -23.58 15.26
N THR A 10 31.08 -22.59 14.48
CA THR A 10 30.60 -22.80 13.11
C THR A 10 31.81 -23.13 12.24
N THR A 11 32.12 -24.42 12.13
CA THR A 11 33.13 -24.94 11.20
C THR A 11 32.67 -24.63 9.78
N GLY A 12 33.60 -24.14 8.95
CA GLY A 12 33.36 -23.57 7.63
C GLY A 12 32.38 -24.36 6.77
N ALA A 13 31.52 -23.60 6.09
CA ALA A 13 30.67 -24.08 5.02
C ALA A 13 31.50 -24.94 4.06
N MET A 14 31.27 -26.25 4.08
CA MET A 14 31.61 -27.08 2.93
C MET A 14 30.83 -26.49 1.76
N VAL A 15 31.56 -26.07 0.72
CA VAL A 15 30.99 -25.65 -0.55
C VAL A 15 30.14 -26.81 -1.05
N ASP A 16 28.83 -26.64 -0.93
CA ASP A 16 27.84 -27.63 -1.32
C ASP A 16 27.88 -27.74 -2.85
N GLU A 17 28.50 -28.79 -3.37
CA GLU A 17 28.65 -29.04 -4.81
C GLU A 17 27.28 -29.20 -5.52
N THR A 18 26.17 -29.34 -4.77
CA THR A 18 24.80 -29.41 -5.32
C THR A 18 24.07 -28.06 -5.36
N ALA A 19 24.58 -27.05 -4.65
CA ALA A 19 24.04 -25.69 -4.66
C ALA A 19 24.01 -24.99 -6.04
N PRO A 20 24.98 -25.21 -6.96
CA PRO A 20 24.96 -24.58 -8.28
C PRO A 20 23.76 -25.05 -9.12
N ASP A 21 23.46 -26.35 -9.10
CA ASP A 21 22.37 -26.94 -9.89
C ASP A 21 20.98 -26.55 -9.34
N GLU A 22 20.85 -26.43 -8.01
CA GLU A 22 19.59 -25.98 -7.41
C GLU A 22 19.31 -24.49 -7.69
N LYS A 23 20.35 -23.63 -7.63
CA LYS A 23 20.24 -22.21 -8.01
C LYS A 23 19.87 -22.07 -9.48
N LEU A 24 20.46 -22.87 -10.37
CA LEU A 24 20.12 -22.86 -11.79
C LEU A 24 18.70 -23.32 -12.07
N LYS A 25 18.21 -24.31 -11.32
CA LYS A 25 16.80 -24.71 -11.39
C LYS A 25 15.88 -23.56 -10.97
N LYS A 26 16.19 -22.87 -9.86
CA LYS A 26 15.43 -21.70 -9.40
C LYS A 26 15.44 -20.56 -10.41
N LEU A 27 16.57 -20.29 -11.07
CA LEU A 27 16.65 -19.29 -12.15
C LEU A 27 15.79 -19.67 -13.37
N ARG A 28 15.78 -20.95 -13.76
CA ARG A 28 14.90 -21.43 -14.84
C ARG A 28 13.43 -21.28 -14.47
N ASP A 29 13.06 -21.62 -13.23
CA ASP A 29 11.71 -21.46 -12.72
C ASP A 29 11.31 -19.97 -12.70
N LEU A 30 12.21 -19.08 -12.28
CA LEU A 30 12.02 -17.64 -12.30
C LEU A 30 11.80 -17.14 -13.74
N LYS A 31 12.66 -17.50 -14.69
CA LYS A 31 12.48 -17.15 -16.11
C LYS A 31 11.12 -17.64 -16.65
N ASN A 32 10.71 -18.86 -16.32
CA ASN A 32 9.43 -19.41 -16.76
C ASN A 32 8.24 -18.66 -16.15
N HIS A 33 8.32 -18.27 -14.87
CA HIS A 33 7.28 -17.50 -14.20
C HIS A 33 7.13 -16.09 -14.77
N HIS A 34 8.23 -15.47 -15.23
CA HIS A 34 8.24 -14.10 -15.74
C HIS A 34 8.20 -13.99 -17.27
N HIS A 35 8.03 -15.09 -18.01
CA HIS A 35 8.10 -15.08 -19.48
C HIS A 35 7.04 -14.17 -20.15
N TRP A 36 5.88 -14.00 -19.52
CA TRP A 36 4.77 -13.18 -20.02
C TRP A 36 4.57 -11.90 -19.21
N ASP A 37 5.57 -11.51 -18.42
CA ASP A 37 5.45 -10.37 -17.51
C ASP A 37 5.86 -9.06 -18.21
N PRO A 38 4.90 -8.16 -18.49
CA PRO A 38 5.21 -6.86 -19.10
C PRO A 38 5.92 -5.90 -18.14
N ASN A 39 5.96 -6.21 -16.84
CA ASN A 39 6.58 -5.36 -15.84
C ASN A 39 8.03 -5.72 -15.55
N LEU A 40 8.53 -6.83 -16.11
CA LEU A 40 9.92 -7.22 -15.93
C LEU A 40 10.80 -6.27 -16.75
N PRO A 41 11.76 -5.56 -16.12
CA PRO A 41 12.71 -4.74 -16.84
C PRO A 41 13.55 -5.55 -17.84
N GLU A 42 13.85 -4.97 -19.00
CA GLU A 42 14.59 -5.66 -20.08
C GLU A 42 16.01 -6.04 -19.65
N ASP A 43 16.69 -5.19 -18.87
CA ASP A 43 18.01 -5.43 -18.28
C ASP A 43 18.02 -6.67 -17.38
N VAL A 44 17.02 -6.82 -16.52
CA VAL A 44 16.91 -8.00 -15.64
C VAL A 44 16.58 -9.26 -16.44
N ALA A 45 15.80 -9.14 -17.51
CA ALA A 45 15.52 -10.25 -18.42
C ALA A 45 16.80 -10.71 -19.15
N GLU A 46 17.63 -9.76 -19.60
CA GLU A 46 18.92 -10.02 -20.22
C GLU A 46 19.90 -10.69 -19.25
N GLU A 47 20.02 -10.17 -18.01
CA GLU A 47 20.84 -10.76 -16.95
C GLU A 47 20.41 -12.21 -16.62
N LEU A 48 19.10 -12.49 -16.62
CA LEU A 48 18.57 -13.84 -16.44
C LEU A 48 18.98 -14.79 -17.57
N VAL A 49 18.99 -14.31 -18.81
CA VAL A 49 19.45 -15.09 -19.96
C VAL A 49 20.97 -15.30 -19.89
N GLU A 50 21.73 -14.26 -19.57
CA GLU A 50 23.18 -14.32 -19.40
C GLU A 50 23.58 -15.31 -18.30
N ALA A 51 22.91 -15.28 -17.15
CA ALA A 51 23.16 -16.21 -16.05
C ALA A 51 22.90 -17.68 -16.45
N LEU A 52 21.95 -17.94 -17.35
CA LEU A 52 21.64 -19.30 -17.81
C LEU A 52 22.58 -19.82 -18.89
N HIS A 53 23.24 -18.92 -19.64
CA HIS A 53 24.10 -19.27 -20.77
C HIS A 53 25.60 -19.09 -20.51
N THR A 54 25.97 -18.39 -19.44
CA THR A 54 27.37 -18.19 -19.05
C THR A 54 28.01 -19.52 -18.62
N SER A 55 29.17 -19.82 -19.20
CA SER A 55 29.97 -21.02 -18.88
C SER A 55 30.90 -20.85 -17.67
N ASP A 56 31.10 -19.61 -17.20
CA ASP A 56 31.88 -19.33 -16.00
C ASP A 56 31.02 -19.47 -14.73
N LYS A 57 31.28 -20.53 -13.96
CA LYS A 57 30.53 -20.86 -12.75
C LYS A 57 30.55 -19.77 -11.69
N ARG A 58 31.66 -19.03 -11.56
CA ARG A 58 31.80 -18.01 -10.51
C ARG A 58 30.94 -16.78 -10.80
N THR A 59 30.98 -16.30 -12.04
CA THR A 59 30.13 -15.18 -12.50
C THR A 59 28.65 -15.58 -12.45
N GLN A 60 28.33 -16.79 -12.88
CA GLN A 60 26.98 -17.35 -12.80
C GLN A 60 26.44 -17.42 -11.37
N GLU A 61 27.26 -17.83 -10.39
CA GLU A 61 26.85 -17.87 -8.98
C GLU A 61 26.57 -16.48 -8.40
N VAL A 62 27.37 -15.47 -8.75
CA VAL A 62 27.19 -14.10 -8.27
C VAL A 62 25.89 -13.51 -8.80
N ILE A 63 25.65 -13.59 -10.12
CA ILE A 63 24.42 -13.10 -10.74
C ILE A 63 23.20 -13.87 -10.22
N ALA A 64 23.32 -15.19 -10.07
CA ALA A 64 22.26 -16.02 -9.51
C ALA A 64 21.92 -15.62 -8.06
N GLN A 65 22.93 -15.34 -7.24
CA GLN A 65 22.72 -14.91 -5.86
C GLN A 65 21.98 -13.58 -5.82
N GLU A 66 22.41 -12.60 -6.62
CA GLU A 66 21.79 -11.27 -6.65
C GLU A 66 20.32 -11.30 -7.10
N LEU A 67 20.03 -12.06 -8.18
CA LEU A 67 18.68 -12.21 -8.73
C LEU A 67 17.74 -13.03 -7.83
N LEU A 68 18.28 -13.95 -7.02
CA LEU A 68 17.47 -14.79 -6.12
C LEU A 68 17.26 -14.13 -4.74
N GLU A 69 18.20 -13.32 -4.26
CA GLU A 69 18.10 -12.62 -2.97
C GLU A 69 17.32 -11.31 -3.03
N ASN A 70 17.22 -10.70 -4.21
CA ASN A 70 16.49 -9.46 -4.42
C ASN A 70 15.28 -9.65 -5.32
N SER A 71 14.32 -8.74 -5.20
CA SER A 71 13.24 -8.69 -6.18
C SER A 71 13.79 -8.32 -7.56
N PRO A 72 13.30 -8.95 -8.64
CA PRO A 72 13.64 -8.55 -10.01
C PRO A 72 13.06 -7.17 -10.36
N TYR A 73 12.11 -6.64 -9.57
CA TYR A 73 11.54 -5.31 -9.77
C TYR A 73 12.29 -4.25 -8.94
N PRO A 74 12.88 -3.23 -9.59
CA PRO A 74 13.55 -2.13 -8.91
C PRO A 74 12.64 -1.39 -7.91
N GLU A 75 11.35 -1.23 -8.24
CA GLU A 75 10.39 -0.54 -7.37
C GLU A 75 10.18 -1.31 -6.06
N VAL A 76 10.09 -2.64 -6.14
CA VAL A 76 9.94 -3.51 -4.97
C VAL A 76 11.22 -3.48 -4.14
N ARG A 77 12.39 -3.61 -4.78
CA ARG A 77 13.72 -3.56 -4.13
C ARG A 77 13.96 -2.25 -3.39
N SER A 78 13.45 -1.13 -3.93
CA SER A 78 13.57 0.19 -3.30
C SER A 78 12.61 0.38 -2.10
N ALA A 79 11.45 -0.27 -2.12
CA ALA A 79 10.39 -0.09 -1.14
C ALA A 79 10.47 -1.07 0.04
N VAL A 80 10.96 -2.29 -0.20
CA VAL A 80 10.94 -3.41 0.73
C VAL A 80 12.35 -3.97 0.90
N SER A 81 12.80 -4.06 2.16
CA SER A 81 14.04 -4.77 2.49
C SER A 81 13.85 -6.28 2.31
N ASN A 82 14.86 -6.97 1.78
CA ASN A 82 14.89 -8.43 1.67
C ASN A 82 15.19 -9.12 3.02
N ILE A 83 15.58 -8.36 4.05
CA ILE A 83 15.91 -8.89 5.38
C ILE A 83 14.74 -8.67 6.34
N ASP A 84 14.39 -9.72 7.08
CA ASP A 84 13.46 -9.63 8.19
C ASP A 84 14.16 -9.12 9.46
N GLU A 85 13.75 -7.96 9.96
CA GLU A 85 14.24 -7.35 11.20
C GLU A 85 13.75 -8.09 12.46
N GLY A 86 12.84 -9.05 12.32
CA GLY A 86 12.27 -9.81 13.44
C GLY A 86 11.19 -9.02 14.20
N GLY A 87 10.87 -9.47 15.41
CA GLY A 87 9.93 -8.79 16.31
C GLY A 87 8.56 -9.47 16.47
N SER A 88 7.85 -9.04 17.51
CA SER A 88 6.53 -9.57 17.87
C SER A 88 5.46 -9.12 16.88
N VAL A 89 4.55 -10.02 16.54
CA VAL A 89 3.47 -9.76 15.56
C VAL A 89 2.11 -9.71 16.26
N ASN A 90 1.86 -10.72 17.08
CA ASN A 90 0.58 -10.96 17.73
C ASN A 90 0.61 -10.43 19.18
N THR A 91 0.32 -9.14 19.35
CA THR A 91 0.40 -8.47 20.66
C THR A 91 -0.92 -7.79 21.00
N ILE A 92 -1.23 -7.67 22.30
CA ILE A 92 -2.45 -6.95 22.75
C ILE A 92 -2.46 -5.54 22.18
N ARG A 93 -1.31 -4.86 22.23
CA ARG A 93 -1.11 -3.51 21.67
C ARG A 93 -1.54 -3.43 20.20
N ALA A 94 -1.07 -4.34 19.34
CA ALA A 94 -1.41 -4.35 17.93
C ALA A 94 -2.93 -4.56 17.69
N TRP A 95 -3.55 -5.49 18.42
CA TRP A 95 -4.99 -5.76 18.31
C TRP A 95 -5.85 -4.59 18.78
N VAL A 96 -5.51 -3.98 19.92
CA VAL A 96 -6.26 -2.85 20.47
C VAL A 96 -6.18 -1.65 19.53
N ILE A 97 -4.98 -1.31 19.07
CA ILE A 97 -4.75 -0.21 18.13
C ILE A 97 -5.48 -0.49 16.80
N GLY A 98 -5.33 -1.70 16.25
CA GLY A 98 -5.97 -2.10 15.00
C GLY A 98 -7.50 -2.07 15.05
N LEU A 99 -8.12 -2.65 16.08
CA LEU A 99 -9.58 -2.65 16.26
C LEU A 99 -10.14 -1.25 16.49
N LEU A 100 -9.42 -0.41 17.22
CA LEU A 100 -9.81 0.98 17.44
C LEU A 100 -9.84 1.76 16.12
N PHE A 101 -8.75 1.71 15.35
CA PHE A 101 -8.69 2.39 14.06
C PHE A 101 -9.67 1.80 13.04
N ALA A 102 -9.87 0.49 13.03
CA ALA A 102 -10.89 -0.15 12.21
C ALA A 102 -12.28 0.42 12.49
N THR A 103 -12.66 0.51 13.76
CA THR A 103 -13.99 1.02 14.18
C THR A 103 -14.17 2.49 13.81
N ILE A 104 -13.20 3.34 14.18
CA ILE A 104 -13.26 4.79 13.92
C ILE A 104 -13.21 5.06 12.41
N GLY A 105 -12.26 4.44 11.70
CA GLY A 105 -12.06 4.65 10.27
C GLY A 105 -13.26 4.21 9.43
N SER A 106 -13.84 3.03 9.70
CA SER A 106 -15.05 2.58 9.01
C SER A 106 -16.24 3.51 9.28
N SER A 107 -16.40 4.00 10.52
CA SER A 107 -17.47 4.94 10.89
C SER A 107 -17.34 6.28 10.15
N LEU A 108 -16.12 6.83 10.10
CA LEU A 108 -15.86 8.08 9.38
C LEU A 108 -16.06 7.94 7.86
N ASN A 109 -15.60 6.83 7.27
CA ASN A 109 -15.82 6.57 5.85
C ASN A 109 -17.30 6.41 5.51
N MET A 110 -18.08 5.77 6.39
CA MET A 110 -19.53 5.71 6.22
C MET A 110 -20.16 7.11 6.28
N LEU A 111 -19.74 7.95 7.22
CA LEU A 111 -20.24 9.32 7.32
C LEU A 111 -19.89 10.17 6.09
N PHE A 112 -18.66 10.04 5.59
CA PHE A 112 -18.20 10.79 4.41
C PHE A 112 -18.74 10.27 3.08
N SER A 113 -19.28 9.04 3.04
CA SER A 113 -19.96 8.48 1.86
C SER A 113 -21.14 9.32 1.37
N MET A 114 -21.78 10.04 2.27
CA MET A 114 -22.93 10.90 1.95
C MET A 114 -22.55 12.28 1.41
N ARG A 115 -21.25 12.60 1.30
CA ARG A 115 -20.76 13.91 0.82
C ARG A 115 -20.57 13.90 -0.71
N GLN A 116 -20.79 15.07 -1.34
CA GLN A 116 -20.43 15.33 -2.73
C GLN A 116 -19.40 16.49 -2.80
N PRO A 117 -18.19 16.27 -3.33
CA PRO A 117 -17.63 15.00 -3.80
C PRO A 117 -17.36 14.03 -2.63
N TYR A 118 -17.44 12.73 -2.95
CA TYR A 118 -17.18 11.65 -1.98
C TYR A 118 -15.74 11.72 -1.47
N ILE A 119 -15.55 11.59 -0.15
CA ILE A 119 -14.23 11.49 0.48
C ILE A 119 -14.02 10.06 0.97
N VAL A 120 -12.91 9.46 0.54
CA VAL A 120 -12.39 8.20 1.10
C VAL A 120 -11.20 8.50 1.99
N ILE A 121 -11.23 8.03 3.24
CA ILE A 121 -10.08 7.95 4.13
C ILE A 121 -9.34 6.64 3.80
N PRO A 122 -8.12 6.70 3.24
CA PRO A 122 -7.35 5.51 2.96
C PRO A 122 -6.65 4.96 4.22
N SER A 123 -6.23 3.69 4.18
CA SER A 123 -5.54 3.03 5.30
C SER A 123 -4.19 3.66 5.66
N TYR A 124 -3.55 4.40 4.74
CA TYR A 124 -2.30 5.10 5.01
C TYR A 124 -2.43 6.13 6.14
N ILE A 125 -3.63 6.71 6.34
CA ILE A 125 -3.86 7.64 7.46
C ILE A 125 -3.78 6.89 8.79
N ALA A 126 -4.38 5.70 8.88
CA ALA A 126 -4.24 4.86 10.07
C ALA A 126 -2.77 4.46 10.30
N GLN A 127 -1.99 4.21 9.24
CA GLN A 127 -0.56 3.95 9.37
C GLN A 127 0.22 5.14 9.95
N VAL A 128 -0.04 6.37 9.50
CA VAL A 128 0.65 7.55 10.03
C VAL A 128 0.27 7.80 11.49
N VAL A 129 -1.00 7.63 11.86
CA VAL A 129 -1.50 7.91 13.21
C VAL A 129 -1.20 6.76 14.19
N ALA A 130 -1.18 5.51 13.73
CA ALA A 130 -0.87 4.36 14.59
C ALA A 130 0.57 4.36 15.07
N TYR A 131 1.52 4.94 14.32
CA TYR A 131 2.91 5.04 14.74
C TYR A 131 3.12 5.81 16.07
N PRO A 132 2.70 7.09 16.20
CA PRO A 132 2.85 7.82 17.46
C PRO A 132 2.00 7.21 18.58
N VAL A 133 0.82 6.64 18.27
CA VAL A 133 -0.01 5.94 19.27
C VAL A 133 0.71 4.69 19.80
N GLY A 134 1.32 3.89 18.93
CA GLY A 134 2.11 2.72 19.32
C GLY A 134 3.34 3.09 20.15
N LYS A 135 4.03 4.18 19.79
CA LYS A 135 5.16 4.72 20.58
C LYS A 135 4.72 5.30 21.92
N ALA A 136 3.56 5.95 22.00
CA ALA A 136 2.99 6.40 23.25
C ALA A 136 2.60 5.21 24.15
N TRP A 137 2.04 4.15 23.58
CA TRP A 137 1.75 2.92 24.31
C TRP A 137 3.01 2.25 24.85
N GLU A 138 4.07 2.16 24.03
CA GLU A 138 5.39 1.67 24.46
C GLU A 138 5.93 2.46 25.66
N ALA A 139 5.77 3.78 25.67
CA ALA A 139 6.31 4.65 26.70
C ALA A 139 5.48 4.73 27.99
N TRP A 140 4.15 4.56 27.91
CA TRP A 140 3.24 4.82 29.02
C TRP A 140 2.60 3.57 29.63
N MET A 141 2.51 2.47 28.87
CA MET A 141 1.83 1.28 29.35
C MET A 141 2.76 0.43 30.23
N PRO A 142 2.31 -0.08 31.39
CA PRO A 142 3.15 -0.88 32.26
C PRO A 142 3.39 -2.29 31.69
N ASP A 143 4.58 -2.83 31.97
CA ASP A 143 5.02 -4.16 31.56
C ASP A 143 4.35 -5.25 32.41
N TYR A 144 3.10 -5.56 32.10
CA TYR A 144 2.35 -6.65 32.73
C TYR A 144 2.12 -7.81 31.76
N THR A 145 2.36 -9.02 32.24
CA THR A 145 2.09 -10.26 31.53
C THR A 145 0.86 -10.96 32.13
N PHE A 146 -0.21 -11.07 31.34
CA PHE A 146 -1.39 -11.83 31.73
C PHE A 146 -1.24 -13.28 31.28
N ASN A 147 -1.62 -14.23 32.12
CA ASN A 147 -1.75 -15.63 31.73
C ASN A 147 -3.25 -15.90 31.51
N PHE A 148 -3.67 -15.98 30.25
CA PHE A 148 -5.06 -16.26 29.90
C PHE A 148 -5.15 -17.62 29.22
N PHE A 149 -5.82 -18.59 29.86
CA PHE A 149 -6.05 -19.94 29.32
C PHE A 149 -4.79 -20.61 28.72
N GLY A 150 -3.65 -20.46 29.37
CA GLY A 150 -2.36 -21.04 28.93
C GLY A 150 -1.56 -20.18 27.94
N TYR A 151 -2.11 -19.06 27.46
CA TYR A 151 -1.39 -18.08 26.65
C TYR A 151 -0.84 -16.93 27.51
N LYS A 152 0.45 -16.63 27.33
CA LYS A 152 1.09 -15.44 27.89
C LYS A 152 0.76 -14.25 27.01
N ALA A 153 -0.06 -13.34 27.50
CA ALA A 153 -0.46 -12.14 26.79
C ALA A 153 0.19 -10.92 27.47
N GLU A 154 1.18 -10.35 26.80
CA GLU A 154 1.95 -9.22 27.30
C GLU A 154 1.25 -7.91 26.91
N LEU A 155 1.03 -7.05 27.90
CA LEU A 155 0.37 -5.76 27.71
C LEU A 155 1.29 -4.75 27.02
N ASN A 156 2.58 -4.81 27.35
CA ASN A 156 3.63 -4.08 26.69
C ASN A 156 4.79 -5.05 26.35
N PRO A 157 4.90 -5.50 25.10
CA PRO A 157 5.94 -6.45 24.67
C PRO A 157 7.29 -5.76 24.38
N GLY A 158 7.49 -4.52 24.85
CA GLY A 158 8.68 -3.72 24.60
C GLY A 158 8.56 -2.82 23.36
N VAL A 159 9.66 -2.66 22.62
CA VAL A 159 9.78 -1.69 21.52
C VAL A 159 8.69 -1.90 20.47
N PHE A 160 8.00 -0.84 20.08
CA PHE A 160 6.99 -0.90 19.03
C PHE A 160 7.62 -1.23 17.68
N THR A 161 7.38 -2.47 17.23
CA THR A 161 8.01 -3.02 16.02
C THR A 161 7.24 -2.66 14.75
N LYS A 162 7.94 -2.75 13.60
CA LYS A 162 7.32 -2.61 12.27
C LYS A 162 6.23 -3.65 12.04
N LYS A 163 6.32 -4.85 12.64
CA LYS A 163 5.36 -5.94 12.47
C LYS A 163 4.05 -5.71 13.22
N GLU A 164 4.11 -5.30 14.49
CA GLU A 164 2.90 -4.88 15.24
C GLU A 164 2.17 -3.75 14.53
N HIS A 165 2.93 -2.77 14.03
CA HIS A 165 2.38 -1.67 13.26
C HIS A 165 1.70 -2.17 11.96
N THR A 166 2.35 -3.09 11.25
CA THR A 166 1.81 -3.68 10.01
C THR A 166 0.47 -4.37 10.23
N ILE A 167 0.32 -5.17 11.29
CA ILE A 167 -0.97 -5.83 11.58
C ILE A 167 -2.08 -4.81 11.84
N ALA A 168 -1.84 -3.77 12.64
CA ALA A 168 -2.84 -2.75 12.91
C ALA A 168 -3.32 -2.07 11.61
N VAL A 169 -2.42 -1.83 10.67
CA VAL A 169 -2.75 -1.23 9.35
C VAL A 169 -3.44 -2.22 8.42
N ILE A 170 -3.08 -3.51 8.45
CA ILE A 170 -3.80 -4.55 7.71
C ILE A 170 -5.26 -4.61 8.17
N MET A 171 -5.52 -4.53 9.48
CA MET A 171 -6.88 -4.47 10.01
C MET A 171 -7.63 -3.25 9.49
N ALA A 172 -7.01 -2.07 9.53
CA ALA A 172 -7.59 -0.85 8.97
C ALA A 172 -7.87 -0.95 7.45
N ASN A 173 -6.94 -1.52 6.69
CA ASN A 173 -7.10 -1.72 5.25
C ASN A 173 -8.25 -2.70 4.94
N ALA A 174 -8.33 -3.81 5.68
CA ALA A 174 -9.37 -4.81 5.54
C ALA A 174 -10.78 -4.27 5.85
N THR A 175 -10.89 -3.29 6.74
CA THR A 175 -12.21 -2.77 7.17
C THR A 175 -12.68 -1.54 6.43
N PHE A 176 -11.77 -0.65 6.00
CA PHE A 176 -12.16 0.60 5.33
C PHE A 176 -11.23 1.05 4.20
N GLY A 177 -10.24 0.25 3.82
CA GLY A 177 -9.29 0.58 2.76
C GLY A 177 -9.96 0.85 1.40
N GLY A 178 -11.11 0.21 1.15
CA GLY A 178 -11.96 0.43 -0.04
C GLY A 178 -13.07 1.47 0.14
N GLY A 179 -13.11 2.19 1.27
CA GLY A 179 -14.19 3.14 1.59
C GLY A 179 -15.30 2.53 2.45
N ALA A 180 -16.53 3.00 2.26
CA ALA A 180 -17.70 2.52 3.00
C ALA A 180 -18.12 1.11 2.54
N ALA A 181 -18.76 0.35 3.43
CA ALA A 181 -19.21 -1.00 3.12
C ALA A 181 -20.33 -0.96 2.06
N TYR A 182 -20.09 -1.58 0.90
CA TYR A 182 -21.03 -1.59 -0.24
C TYR A 182 -22.43 -2.12 0.12
N ALA A 183 -22.53 -3.04 1.10
CA ALA A 183 -23.81 -3.53 1.59
C ALA A 183 -24.76 -2.40 2.05
N THR A 184 -24.21 -1.26 2.49
CA THR A 184 -25.00 -0.11 2.92
C THR A 184 -25.77 0.56 1.79
N ASP A 185 -25.29 0.50 0.54
CA ASP A 185 -26.02 1.01 -0.63
C ASP A 185 -27.28 0.19 -0.90
N VAL A 186 -27.20 -1.14 -0.72
CA VAL A 186 -28.35 -2.05 -0.83
C VAL A 186 -29.38 -1.71 0.24
N LEU A 187 -28.94 -1.53 1.49
CA LEU A 187 -29.82 -1.15 2.60
C LEU A 187 -30.48 0.22 2.38
N LEU A 188 -29.71 1.20 1.88
CA LEU A 188 -30.21 2.52 1.55
C LEU A 188 -31.26 2.44 0.45
N ALA A 189 -31.01 1.67 -0.61
CA ALA A 189 -31.97 1.48 -1.71
C ALA A 189 -33.25 0.77 -1.23
N GLN A 190 -33.13 -0.26 -0.39
CA GLN A 190 -34.27 -0.95 0.21
C GLN A 190 -35.17 0.00 1.00
N ARG A 191 -34.58 0.91 1.80
CA ARG A 191 -35.34 1.89 2.59
C ARG A 191 -35.91 3.00 1.72
N ALA A 192 -35.12 3.58 0.82
CA ALA A 192 -35.49 4.77 0.05
C ALA A 192 -36.43 4.47 -1.13
N PHE A 193 -36.20 3.38 -1.86
CA PHE A 193 -36.96 3.06 -3.08
C PHE A 193 -38.00 1.96 -2.87
N TYR A 194 -37.70 0.96 -2.04
CA TYR A 194 -38.60 -0.20 -1.83
C TYR A 194 -39.43 -0.11 -0.55
N VAL A 195 -39.17 0.88 0.31
CA VAL A 195 -39.89 1.10 1.59
C VAL A 195 -39.86 -0.15 2.48
N GLN A 196 -38.75 -0.90 2.43
CA GLN A 196 -38.55 -2.12 3.22
C GLN A 196 -37.58 -1.84 4.38
N ASN A 197 -37.95 -2.28 5.58
CA ASN A 197 -37.10 -2.22 6.77
C ASN A 197 -37.21 -3.52 7.56
N PHE A 198 -36.17 -4.34 7.49
CA PHE A 198 -36.08 -5.63 8.18
C PHE A 198 -35.42 -5.54 9.57
N GLY A 199 -35.15 -4.32 10.05
CA GLY A 199 -34.54 -4.06 11.36
C GLY A 199 -33.02 -4.26 11.39
N TRP A 200 -32.40 -3.79 12.49
CA TRP A 200 -30.95 -3.71 12.65
C TRP A 200 -30.23 -5.08 12.60
N GLY A 201 -30.88 -6.15 13.08
CA GLY A 201 -30.29 -7.49 13.08
C GLY A 201 -30.06 -8.03 11.67
N PHE A 202 -31.02 -7.81 10.76
CA PHE A 202 -30.87 -8.14 9.35
C PHE A 202 -29.74 -7.34 8.71
N GLU A 203 -29.65 -6.05 9.00
CA GLU A 203 -28.62 -5.15 8.44
C GLU A 203 -27.21 -5.58 8.84
N ILE A 204 -27.00 -5.96 10.11
CA ILE A 204 -25.71 -6.47 10.59
C ILE A 204 -25.37 -7.80 9.92
N LEU A 205 -26.30 -8.75 9.88
CA LEU A 205 -26.06 -10.06 9.27
C LEU A 205 -25.82 -9.95 7.76
N MET A 206 -26.53 -9.06 7.07
CA MET A 206 -26.30 -8.76 5.66
C MET A 206 -24.88 -8.19 5.46
N CYS A 207 -24.47 -7.21 6.26
CA CYS A 207 -23.13 -6.65 6.19
C CYS A 207 -22.05 -7.73 6.45
N ILE A 208 -22.18 -8.53 7.51
CA ILE A 208 -21.24 -9.62 7.81
C ILE A 208 -21.16 -10.63 6.67
N SER A 209 -22.31 -11.11 6.17
CA SER A 209 -22.33 -12.10 5.09
C SER A 209 -21.67 -11.61 3.80
N THR A 210 -21.90 -10.35 3.41
CA THR A 210 -21.26 -9.74 2.23
C THR A 210 -19.74 -9.63 2.41
N GLN A 211 -19.26 -9.22 3.58
CA GLN A 211 -17.83 -9.15 3.86
C GLN A 211 -17.17 -10.53 3.90
N MET A 212 -17.82 -11.52 4.54
CA MET A 212 -17.31 -12.89 4.57
C MET A 212 -17.22 -13.52 3.18
N MET A 213 -18.18 -13.23 2.30
CA MET A 213 -18.13 -13.66 0.90
C MET A 213 -16.91 -13.07 0.19
N GLY A 214 -16.64 -11.77 0.36
CA GLY A 214 -15.47 -11.09 -0.19
C GLY A 214 -14.15 -11.71 0.28
N PHE A 215 -14.00 -11.93 1.59
CA PHE A 215 -12.79 -12.57 2.13
C PHE A 215 -12.64 -14.04 1.71
N GLY A 216 -13.75 -14.77 1.57
CA GLY A 216 -13.73 -16.14 1.06
C GLY A 216 -13.22 -16.21 -0.38
N MET A 217 -13.71 -15.32 -1.25
CA MET A 217 -13.21 -15.20 -2.63
C MET A 217 -11.74 -14.77 -2.66
N ALA A 218 -11.35 -13.76 -1.86
CA ALA A 218 -9.97 -13.32 -1.79
C ALA A 218 -9.03 -14.49 -1.41
N GLY A 219 -9.40 -15.30 -0.42
CA GLY A 219 -8.65 -16.49 -0.01
C GLY A 219 -8.44 -17.50 -1.14
N PHE A 220 -9.46 -17.73 -1.98
CA PHE A 220 -9.35 -18.61 -3.14
C PHE A 220 -8.37 -18.05 -4.19
N PHE A 221 -8.39 -16.74 -4.43
CA PHE A 221 -7.54 -16.10 -5.43
C PHE A 221 -6.12 -15.78 -4.95
N THR A 222 -5.82 -15.85 -3.65
CA THR A 222 -4.46 -15.61 -3.09
C THR A 222 -3.38 -16.43 -3.80
N ARG A 223 -3.67 -17.70 -4.15
CA ARG A 223 -2.72 -18.55 -4.87
C ARG A 223 -2.37 -18.04 -6.27
N PHE A 224 -3.29 -17.33 -6.91
CA PHE A 224 -3.13 -16.86 -8.29
C PHE A 224 -2.70 -15.39 -8.36
N LEU A 225 -3.11 -14.55 -7.40
CA LEU A 225 -2.92 -13.09 -7.45
C LEU A 225 -1.89 -12.56 -6.44
N VAL A 226 -1.45 -13.37 -5.47
CA VAL A 226 -0.56 -12.91 -4.40
C VAL A 226 0.70 -13.78 -4.28
N GLN A 227 0.55 -15.10 -4.34
CA GLN A 227 1.69 -16.02 -4.20
C GLN A 227 2.71 -15.96 -5.36
N PRO A 228 2.33 -15.75 -6.63
CA PRO A 228 3.31 -15.63 -7.70
C PRO A 228 4.15 -14.35 -7.53
N SER A 229 5.48 -14.47 -7.59
CA SER A 229 6.41 -13.35 -7.49
C SER A 229 6.20 -12.26 -8.55
N ALA A 230 5.60 -12.63 -9.69
CA ALA A 230 5.30 -11.71 -10.78
C ALA A 230 4.14 -10.74 -10.50
N MET A 231 3.32 -11.02 -9.47
CA MET A 231 2.13 -10.22 -9.16
C MET A 231 2.47 -9.07 -8.21
N ILE A 232 2.90 -7.95 -8.78
CA ILE A 232 3.16 -6.72 -8.03
C ILE A 232 1.88 -5.93 -7.76
N TRP A 233 1.75 -5.41 -6.54
CA TRP A 233 0.64 -4.54 -6.13
C TRP A 233 1.18 -3.16 -5.74
N PRO A 234 1.22 -2.18 -6.67
CA PRO A 234 1.85 -0.88 -6.44
C PRO A 234 1.26 -0.10 -5.24
N SER A 235 -0.04 -0.24 -4.98
CA SER A 235 -0.68 0.36 -3.80
C SER A 235 -0.10 -0.15 -2.47
N THR A 236 0.32 -1.42 -2.42
CA THR A 236 0.95 -2.01 -1.24
C THR A 236 2.36 -1.45 -1.02
N LEU A 237 3.09 -1.12 -2.09
CA LEU A 237 4.44 -0.57 -1.99
C LEU A 237 4.48 0.77 -1.23
N ILE A 238 3.40 1.55 -1.30
CA ILE A 238 3.26 2.79 -0.53
C ILE A 238 3.21 2.51 0.97
N ASN A 239 2.42 1.53 1.41
CA ASN A 239 2.40 1.14 2.83
C ASN A 239 3.79 0.66 3.25
N THR A 240 4.46 -0.18 2.45
CA THR A 240 5.76 -0.74 2.83
C THR A 240 6.87 0.31 2.93
N SER A 241 6.95 1.24 1.97
CA SER A 241 7.89 2.35 1.98
C SER A 241 7.62 3.31 3.13
N LEU A 242 6.35 3.58 3.45
CA LEU A 242 5.96 4.41 4.59
C LEU A 242 6.31 3.75 5.93
N PHE A 243 6.18 2.42 6.07
CA PHE A 243 6.62 1.73 7.29
C PHE A 243 8.11 1.89 7.50
N THR A 244 8.89 1.71 6.43
CA THR A 244 10.33 1.98 6.46
C THR A 244 10.58 3.43 6.83
N ALA A 245 9.95 4.42 6.18
CA ALA A 245 10.15 5.83 6.50
C ALA A 245 9.80 6.22 7.96
N LEU A 246 8.83 5.54 8.60
CA LEU A 246 8.42 5.83 9.97
C LEU A 246 9.31 5.19 11.03
N HIS A 247 9.72 3.92 10.81
CA HIS A 247 10.51 3.13 11.75
C HIS A 247 12.02 3.24 11.54
N ASP A 248 12.46 3.44 10.29
CA ASP A 248 13.87 3.63 9.96
C ASP A 248 14.32 5.07 10.30
N ARG A 249 15.28 5.16 11.21
CA ARG A 249 15.91 6.41 11.66
C ARG A 249 17.37 6.52 11.22
N THR A 250 17.84 5.59 10.40
CA THR A 250 19.21 5.64 9.87
C THR A 250 19.40 6.89 9.02
N LYS A 251 20.61 7.47 9.11
CA LYS A 251 20.95 8.61 8.26
C LYS A 251 21.19 8.08 6.84
N PRO A 252 20.68 8.75 5.80
CA PRO A 252 20.92 8.31 4.43
C PRO A 252 22.42 8.37 4.15
N ASP A 253 22.95 7.29 3.56
CA ASP A 253 24.34 7.21 3.14
C ASP A 253 24.56 8.13 1.93
N PRO A 254 25.42 9.16 2.01
CA PRO A 254 25.62 10.15 0.94
C PRO A 254 25.95 9.56 -0.43
N GLU A 255 26.58 8.38 -0.49
CA GLU A 255 26.92 7.68 -1.73
C GLU A 255 25.68 7.11 -2.43
N SER A 256 24.69 6.66 -1.66
CA SER A 256 23.46 6.03 -2.16
C SER A 256 22.38 7.02 -2.61
N VAL A 257 22.43 8.28 -2.16
CA VAL A 257 21.39 9.30 -2.41
C VAL A 257 21.88 10.53 -3.17
N ALA A 258 22.90 10.38 -4.02
CA ALA A 258 23.42 11.46 -4.87
C ALA A 258 23.68 12.77 -4.10
N GLY A 259 24.20 12.68 -2.87
CA GLY A 259 24.50 13.83 -2.01
C GLY A 259 23.31 14.46 -1.25
N TRP A 260 22.10 13.90 -1.34
CA TRP A 260 20.97 14.37 -0.53
C TRP A 260 21.18 14.07 0.96
N LYS A 261 20.91 15.06 1.81
CA LYS A 261 21.07 14.95 3.28
C LYS A 261 19.77 14.67 4.03
N ILE A 262 18.63 14.75 3.34
CA ILE A 262 17.30 14.65 3.96
C ILE A 262 16.93 13.17 4.06
N GLY A 263 16.68 12.68 5.28
CA GLY A 263 16.23 11.31 5.51
C GLY A 263 14.79 11.06 5.05
N LYS A 264 14.42 9.79 4.82
CA LYS A 264 13.06 9.38 4.36
C LYS A 264 11.94 9.98 5.22
N TYR A 265 12.09 9.93 6.55
CA TYR A 265 11.14 10.50 7.50
C TYR A 265 10.96 12.03 7.34
N GLN A 266 12.07 12.75 7.13
CA GLN A 266 12.04 14.21 6.99
C GLN A 266 11.40 14.62 5.66
N MET A 267 11.74 13.92 4.57
CA MET A 267 11.12 14.13 3.27
C MET A 267 9.60 13.91 3.35
N PHE A 268 9.17 12.84 4.02
CA PHE A 268 7.75 12.57 4.28
C PHE A 268 7.07 13.72 5.03
N LEU A 269 7.68 14.21 6.12
CA LEU A 269 7.11 15.33 6.89
C LEU A 269 7.05 16.63 6.07
N CYS A 270 8.08 16.95 5.30
CA CYS A 270 8.08 18.13 4.42
C CYS A 270 6.96 18.04 3.38
N ALA A 271 6.80 16.89 2.74
CA ALA A 271 5.73 16.67 1.76
C ALA A 271 4.33 16.72 2.42
N MET A 272 4.18 16.16 3.62
CA MET A 272 2.93 16.20 4.39
C MET A 272 2.53 17.63 4.76
N ILE A 273 3.47 18.42 5.29
CA ILE A 273 3.22 19.82 5.66
C ILE A 273 2.97 20.67 4.41
N GLY A 274 3.76 20.49 3.35
CA GLY A 274 3.57 21.19 2.08
C GLY A 274 2.19 20.92 1.48
N SER A 275 1.77 19.65 1.45
CA SER A 275 0.44 19.25 0.95
C SER A 275 -0.68 19.78 1.86
N PHE A 276 -0.49 19.74 3.18
CA PHE A 276 -1.44 20.31 4.13
C PHE A 276 -1.64 21.82 3.89
N CYS A 277 -0.57 22.58 3.73
CA CYS A 277 -0.65 24.02 3.43
C CYS A 277 -1.25 24.28 2.05
N TRP A 278 -0.87 23.50 1.03
CA TRP A 278 -1.39 23.66 -0.33
C TRP A 278 -2.90 23.45 -0.39
N TYR A 279 -3.45 22.49 0.35
CA TYR A 279 -4.89 22.18 0.35
C TYR A 279 -5.79 23.40 0.67
N TRP A 280 -5.33 24.34 1.49
CA TRP A 280 -6.08 25.57 1.81
C TRP A 280 -6.24 26.50 0.61
N PHE A 281 -5.32 26.45 -0.36
CA PHE A 281 -5.36 27.32 -1.53
C PHE A 281 -6.51 26.99 -2.47
N PRO A 282 -6.59 25.81 -3.10
CA PRO A 282 -7.71 25.48 -3.95
C PRO A 282 -9.00 25.26 -3.15
N GLY A 283 -8.91 24.87 -1.87
CA GLY A 283 -10.08 24.57 -1.05
C GLY A 283 -10.79 25.79 -0.46
N TYR A 284 -10.07 26.89 -0.17
CA TYR A 284 -10.64 28.03 0.55
C TYR A 284 -10.18 29.40 0.04
N ILE A 285 -8.86 29.60 -0.15
CA ILE A 285 -8.29 30.93 -0.44
C ILE A 285 -8.53 31.34 -1.90
N ALA A 286 -8.35 30.40 -2.84
CA ALA A 286 -8.45 30.61 -4.27
C ALA A 286 -9.23 29.45 -4.95
N PRO A 287 -10.56 29.36 -4.76
CA PRO A 287 -11.36 28.25 -5.28
C PRO A 287 -11.30 28.05 -6.80
N PHE A 288 -10.98 29.10 -7.56
CA PHE A 288 -10.79 29.01 -9.02
C PHE A 288 -9.62 28.10 -9.42
N LEU A 289 -8.70 27.78 -8.51
CA LEU A 289 -7.62 26.81 -8.74
C LEU A 289 -8.13 25.36 -8.73
N SER A 290 -9.26 25.08 -8.06
CA SER A 290 -9.85 23.74 -8.00
C SER A 290 -10.45 23.32 -9.34
N VAL A 291 -11.11 24.24 -10.04
CA VAL A 291 -11.58 24.04 -11.43
C VAL A 291 -11.01 25.14 -12.31
N PHE A 292 -9.83 24.89 -12.87
CA PHE A 292 -9.08 25.89 -13.62
C PHE A 292 -9.53 25.96 -15.09
N ALA A 293 -10.76 26.43 -15.30
CA ALA A 293 -11.38 26.57 -16.62
C ALA A 293 -11.04 27.92 -17.29
N TRP A 294 -9.76 28.24 -17.46
CA TRP A 294 -9.30 29.57 -17.93
C TRP A 294 -9.90 30.02 -19.27
N VAL A 295 -10.22 29.07 -20.17
CA VAL A 295 -10.84 29.36 -21.47
C VAL A 295 -12.21 30.03 -21.30
N THR A 296 -12.94 29.68 -20.25
CA THR A 296 -14.23 30.30 -19.93
C THR A 296 -14.08 31.76 -19.48
N TRP A 297 -12.90 32.17 -18.99
CA TRP A 297 -12.64 33.55 -18.58
C TRP A 297 -12.45 34.50 -19.77
N ILE A 298 -12.01 33.98 -20.92
CA ILE A 298 -11.84 34.78 -22.15
C ILE A 298 -13.19 35.34 -22.60
N LYS A 299 -14.25 34.53 -22.52
CA LYS A 299 -15.60 34.95 -22.92
C LYS A 299 -16.66 34.29 -22.01
N PRO A 300 -16.89 34.86 -20.81
CA PRO A 300 -17.67 34.22 -19.74
C PRO A 300 -19.15 34.03 -20.05
N GLN A 301 -19.73 34.86 -20.92
CA GLN A 301 -21.15 34.78 -21.28
C GLN A 301 -21.44 33.89 -22.50
N ASN A 302 -20.43 33.25 -23.09
CA ASN A 302 -20.64 32.39 -24.25
C ASN A 302 -21.00 30.96 -23.82
N VAL A 303 -22.26 30.59 -24.06
CA VAL A 303 -22.81 29.26 -23.73
C VAL A 303 -22.02 28.14 -24.43
N VAL A 304 -21.56 28.33 -25.66
CA VAL A 304 -20.79 27.31 -26.40
C VAL A 304 -19.44 27.06 -25.73
N ILE A 305 -18.75 28.12 -25.30
CA ILE A 305 -17.45 28.00 -24.64
C ILE A 305 -17.62 27.33 -23.27
N ASN A 306 -18.67 27.70 -22.52
CA ASN A 306 -18.94 27.07 -21.23
C ASN A 306 -19.33 25.59 -21.38
N GLN A 307 -20.11 25.22 -22.39
CA GLN A 307 -20.45 23.81 -22.65
C GLN A 307 -19.23 22.98 -23.05
N LEU A 308 -18.29 23.54 -23.82
CA LEU A 308 -17.09 22.82 -24.25
C LEU A 308 -16.00 22.77 -23.16
N PHE A 309 -15.76 23.88 -22.46
CA PHE A 309 -14.59 24.03 -21.57
C PHE A 309 -14.94 24.31 -20.10
N GLY A 310 -16.22 24.44 -19.74
CA GLY A 310 -16.64 24.60 -18.35
C GLY A 310 -16.45 23.31 -17.55
N GLY A 311 -15.93 23.43 -16.33
CA GLY A 311 -15.62 22.25 -15.49
C GLY A 311 -16.75 21.77 -14.58
N VAL A 312 -17.81 22.55 -14.37
CA VAL A 312 -18.97 22.16 -13.52
C VAL A 312 -20.21 21.85 -14.36
N THR A 313 -20.46 22.66 -15.40
CA THR A 313 -21.67 22.57 -16.24
C THR A 313 -21.36 22.18 -17.69
N GLY A 314 -20.07 22.00 -18.02
CA GLY A 314 -19.60 21.67 -19.36
C GLY A 314 -18.86 20.34 -19.42
N LEU A 315 -18.37 20.02 -20.61
CA LEU A 315 -17.62 18.80 -20.93
C LEU A 315 -16.17 18.82 -20.38
N SER A 316 -15.63 19.98 -20.03
CA SER A 316 -14.25 20.16 -19.59
C SER A 316 -13.22 19.53 -20.55
N LEU A 317 -13.24 19.93 -21.83
CA LEU A 317 -12.35 19.35 -22.86
C LEU A 317 -10.84 19.51 -22.56
N ILE A 318 -10.47 20.50 -21.76
CA ILE A 318 -9.11 20.67 -21.23
C ILE A 318 -9.23 20.68 -19.71
N PRO A 319 -9.32 19.50 -19.07
CA PRO A 319 -9.51 19.43 -17.63
C PRO A 319 -8.19 19.84 -16.95
N MET A 320 -8.20 21.00 -16.30
CA MET A 320 -7.09 21.46 -15.46
C MET A 320 -7.57 21.75 -14.06
N THR A 321 -6.82 21.25 -13.09
CA THR A 321 -7.06 21.45 -11.68
C THR A 321 -5.73 21.49 -10.95
N PHE A 322 -5.62 22.36 -9.96
CA PHE A 322 -4.51 22.41 -9.01
C PHE A 322 -4.91 21.85 -7.65
N ASP A 323 -6.07 21.20 -7.58
CA ASP A 323 -6.62 20.57 -6.40
C ASP A 323 -6.44 19.05 -6.48
N TRP A 324 -5.58 18.53 -5.62
CA TRP A 324 -5.32 17.10 -5.57
C TRP A 324 -6.59 16.29 -5.28
N THR A 325 -7.57 16.85 -4.57
CA THR A 325 -8.83 16.15 -4.28
C THR A 325 -9.69 15.92 -5.51
N GLN A 326 -9.66 16.84 -6.48
CA GLN A 326 -10.32 16.67 -7.78
C GLN A 326 -9.63 15.58 -8.61
N ILE A 327 -8.30 15.52 -8.56
CA ILE A 327 -7.51 14.49 -9.25
C ILE A 327 -7.74 13.11 -8.62
N SER A 328 -7.60 13.01 -7.30
CA SER A 328 -7.67 11.73 -6.58
C SER A 328 -9.10 11.19 -6.42
N GLY A 329 -10.11 12.05 -6.49
CA GLY A 329 -11.52 11.68 -6.30
C GLY A 329 -12.10 10.83 -7.42
N PHE A 330 -11.52 10.84 -8.62
CA PHE A 330 -12.05 10.11 -9.78
C PHE A 330 -11.42 8.73 -10.00
N ASN A 331 -10.11 8.58 -9.77
CA ASN A 331 -9.36 7.35 -10.11
C ASN A 331 -8.38 6.92 -8.99
N PHE A 332 -8.65 7.28 -7.73
CA PHE A 332 -7.64 7.23 -6.66
C PHE A 332 -6.39 8.03 -7.04
N SER A 333 -5.26 7.84 -6.33
CA SER A 333 -4.02 8.55 -6.67
C SER A 333 -3.39 7.95 -7.94
N PRO A 334 -3.24 8.73 -9.03
CA PRO A 334 -2.64 8.24 -10.28
C PRO A 334 -1.13 7.97 -10.12
N LEU A 335 -0.49 8.49 -9.08
CA LEU A 335 0.93 8.25 -8.79
C LEU A 335 1.23 6.79 -8.43
N ILE A 336 0.20 6.02 -8.11
CA ILE A 336 0.31 4.63 -7.69
C ILE A 336 0.32 3.71 -8.92
N ALA A 337 -0.45 4.07 -9.94
CA ALA A 337 -0.65 3.20 -11.09
C ALA A 337 0.53 3.31 -12.07
N PRO A 338 1.02 2.19 -12.61
CA PRO A 338 2.01 2.21 -13.66
C PRO A 338 1.53 2.96 -14.92
N TRP A 339 2.45 3.58 -15.64
CA TRP A 339 2.14 4.39 -16.82
C TRP A 339 1.32 3.65 -17.89
N TYR A 340 1.64 2.39 -18.17
CA TYR A 340 0.92 1.60 -19.17
C TYR A 340 -0.55 1.38 -18.76
N ALA A 341 -0.84 1.22 -17.48
CA ALA A 341 -2.20 1.05 -16.97
C ALA A 341 -3.01 2.36 -17.09
N ILE A 342 -2.36 3.49 -16.81
CA ILE A 342 -2.94 4.83 -17.01
C ILE A 342 -3.23 5.07 -18.50
N SER A 343 -2.25 4.77 -19.37
CA SER A 343 -2.38 4.91 -20.82
C SER A 343 -3.50 4.04 -21.40
N ASN A 344 -3.59 2.78 -20.95
CA ASN A 344 -4.66 1.88 -21.36
C ASN A 344 -6.04 2.41 -20.91
N THR A 345 -6.14 2.94 -19.69
CA THR A 345 -7.39 3.54 -19.17
C THR A 345 -7.75 4.84 -19.90
N MET A 346 -6.75 5.58 -20.40
CA MET A 346 -6.97 6.78 -21.22
C MET A 346 -7.48 6.43 -22.63
N ILE A 347 -6.98 5.33 -23.22
CA ILE A 347 -7.32 4.90 -24.58
C ILE A 347 -8.62 4.08 -24.60
N ALA A 348 -8.85 3.19 -23.63
CA ALA A 348 -10.01 2.28 -23.62
C ALA A 348 -11.39 2.95 -23.76
N PRO A 349 -11.66 4.15 -23.22
CA PRO A 349 -12.93 4.86 -23.41
C PRO A 349 -13.18 5.28 -24.87
N THR A 350 -12.11 5.44 -25.67
CA THR A 350 -12.24 5.91 -27.07
C THR A 350 -12.74 4.84 -28.02
N HIS A 351 -12.63 3.55 -27.67
CA HIS A 351 -13.00 2.45 -28.56
C HIS A 351 -14.44 1.95 -28.43
N LYS A 352 -15.21 2.41 -27.44
CA LYS A 352 -16.64 2.06 -27.27
C LYS A 352 -17.62 3.07 -27.89
N ARG A 353 -17.14 3.95 -28.77
CA ARG A 353 -17.97 4.86 -29.55
C ARG A 353 -17.60 4.77 -31.03
N LEU A 354 -18.01 3.69 -31.68
CA LEU A 354 -18.29 3.65 -33.12
C LEU A 354 -19.61 2.92 -33.33
#